data_AF-A0A9P4QHC3-F1
#
_entry.id   AF-A0A9P4QHC3-F1
#
_cell.length_a   1.000
_cell.length_b   1.000
_cell.length_c   1.000
_cell.angle_alpha   90.00
_cell.angle_beta   90.00
_cell.angle_gamma   90.00
#
_symmetry.space_group_name_H-M   'P 1'
#
loop_
_entity.id
_entity.type
_entity.pdbx_description
1 polymer ?
#
loop_
_entity_poly.entity_id
_entity_poly.type
_entity_poly.pdbx_seq_one_letter_code
_entity_poly.pdbx_strand_id
1 'polypeptide(L)' 'PQTSQVFVQHEWISLHQQRMLWLPSEYRPTCTAVYGSVVFLGHSSGRTTFLKFHT' A
#
# COMPACT_ATOMS: atom_id res chain seq x y z
N PRO A 1 -3.87 14.96 -16.68
CA PRO A 1 -3.68 13.54 -16.30
C PRO A 1 -3.79 13.38 -14.78
N GLN A 2 -4.90 12.82 -14.28
CA GLN A 2 -5.07 12.55 -12.86
C GLN A 2 -4.13 11.41 -12.49
N THR A 3 -3.07 11.72 -11.73
CA THR A 3 -2.19 10.68 -11.19
C THR A 3 -2.98 9.90 -10.15
N SER A 4 -3.24 8.62 -10.43
CA SER A 4 -3.79 7.70 -9.44
C SER A 4 -2.85 7.60 -8.26
N GLN A 5 -3.14 8.36 -7.21
CA GLN A 5 -2.34 8.37 -6.01
C GLN A 5 -2.77 7.22 -5.10
N VAL A 6 -1.84 6.31 -4.87
CA VAL A 6 -1.96 5.26 -3.88
C VAL A 6 -1.37 5.76 -2.56
N PHE A 7 -2.04 5.48 -1.45
CA PHE A 7 -1.57 5.83 -0.11
C PHE A 7 -1.77 4.66 0.84
N VAL A 8 -0.89 4.55 1.84
CA VAL A 8 -1.06 3.63 2.95
C VAL A 8 -1.43 4.44 4.18
N GLN A 9 -2.60 4.18 4.75
CA GLN A 9 -3.10 4.89 5.92
C GLN A 9 -3.72 3.90 6.91
N HIS A 10 -3.18 3.87 8.13
CA HIS A 10 -3.55 2.90 9.16
C HIS A 10 -3.46 1.45 8.63
N GLU A 11 -4.61 0.79 8.51
CA GLU A 11 -4.76 -0.61 8.12
C GLU A 11 -5.26 -0.73 6.67
N TRP A 12 -5.22 0.36 5.90
CA TRP A 12 -5.78 0.39 4.56
C TRP A 12 -4.77 0.91 3.54
N ILE A 13 -4.82 0.29 2.35
CA ILE A 13 -4.29 0.87 1.13
C ILE A 13 -5.46 1.53 0.41
N SER A 14 -5.29 2.82 0.14
CA SER A 14 -6.29 3.65 -0.50
C SER A 14 -5.82 4.09 -1.87
N LEU A 15 -6.74 4.12 -2.84
CA LEU A 15 -6.54 4.64 -4.18
C LEU A 15 -7.60 5.70 -4.43
N HIS A 16 -7.21 6.90 -4.90
CA HIS A 16 -8.14 8.01 -5.09
C HIS A 16 -8.99 8.30 -3.85
N GLN A 17 -8.39 8.20 -2.65
CA GLN A 17 -9.06 8.36 -1.35
C GLN A 17 -10.13 7.30 -1.02
N GLN A 18 -10.31 6.28 -1.86
CA GLN A 18 -11.16 5.13 -1.58
C GLN A 18 -10.33 4.00 -0.97
N ARG A 19 -10.84 3.40 0.11
CA ARG A 19 -10.23 2.23 0.76
C ARG A 19 -10.36 1.01 -0.16
N MET A 20 -9.23 0.51 -0.66
CA MET A 20 -9.20 -0.60 -1.63
C MET A 20 -8.87 -1.93 -0.98
N LEU A 21 -7.84 -1.96 -0.12
CA LEU A 21 -7.35 -3.18 0.48
C LEU A 21 -7.13 -2.96 1.98
N TRP A 22 -7.76 -3.79 2.80
CA TRP A 22 -7.46 -3.85 4.22
C TRP A 22 -6.26 -4.75 4.47
N LEU A 23 -5.42 -4.38 5.43
CA LEU A 23 -4.22 -5.11 5.82
C LEU A 23 -4.44 -5.84 7.15
N PRO A 24 -4.50 -7.18 7.13
CA PRO A 24 -4.43 -7.99 8.33
C PRO A 24 -3.18 -7.68 9.15
N SER A 25 -3.22 -7.94 10.46
CA SER A 25 -2.14 -7.59 11.40
C SER A 25 -0.76 -8.09 10.97
N GLU A 26 -0.68 -9.28 10.38
CA GLU A 26 0.54 -9.91 9.88
C GLU A 26 1.12 -9.25 8.62
N TYR A 27 0.32 -8.43 7.91
CA TYR A 27 0.70 -7.67 6.72
C TYR A 27 0.81 -6.17 6.98
N ARG A 28 0.71 -5.73 8.24
CA ARG A 28 0.86 -4.32 8.57
C ARG A 28 2.33 -3.92 8.44
N PRO A 29 2.64 -2.91 7.60
CA PRO A 29 4.01 -2.52 7.34
C PRO A 29 4.63 -1.81 8.54
N THR A 30 5.94 -2.00 8.72
CA THR A 30 6.78 -1.13 9.56
C THR A 30 7.30 0.06 8.76
N CYS A 31 7.45 -0.10 7.45
CA CYS A 31 7.80 0.98 6.52
C CYS A 31 7.09 0.78 5.18
N THR A 32 6.86 1.89 4.48
CA THR A 32 6.18 1.90 3.19
C THR A 32 6.92 2.77 2.19
N ALA A 33 6.83 2.39 0.91
CA ALA A 33 7.23 3.25 -0.21
C ALA A 33 6.19 3.16 -1.31
N VAL A 34 5.96 4.27 -2.01
CA VAL A 34 5.00 4.36 -3.11
C VAL A 34 5.71 4.88 -4.35
N TYR A 35 5.54 4.18 -5.47
CA TYR A 35 6.07 4.60 -6.77
C TYR A 35 4.98 4.41 -7.85
N GLY A 36 4.37 5.51 -8.27
CA GLY A 36 3.21 5.46 -9.18
C GLY A 36 2.04 4.69 -8.55
N SER A 37 1.59 3.62 -9.21
CA SER A 37 0.53 2.73 -8.71
C SER A 37 1.06 1.50 -7.95
N VAL A 38 2.36 1.47 -7.64
CA VAL A 38 3.01 0.38 -6.90
C VAL A 38 3.27 0.79 -5.46
N VAL A 39 2.92 -0.10 -4.54
CA VAL A 39 3.18 0.03 -3.10
C VAL A 39 4.13 -1.08 -2.66
N PHE A 40 5.13 -0.69 -1.88
CA PHE A 40 6.09 -1.56 -1.22
C PHE A 40 5.83 -1.51 0.28
N LEU A 41 5.66 -2.67 0.90
CA LEU A 41 5.41 -2.84 2.33
C LEU A 41 6.56 -3.63 2.95
N GLY A 42 7.36 -3.00 3.80
CA GLY A 42 8.35 -3.70 4.62
C GLY A 42 7.72 -4.17 5.93
N HIS A 43 8.00 -5.41 6.32
CA HIS A 43 7.42 -6.02 7.53
C HIS A 43 8.48 -6.20 8.62
N SER A 44 8.05 -6.27 9.88
CA SER A 44 8.94 -6.53 11.04
C SER A 44 9.70 -7.85 10.93
N SER A 45 9.17 -8.82 10.19
CA SER A 45 9.84 -10.10 9.89
C SER A 45 11.00 -9.99 8.88
N GLY A 46 11.25 -8.82 8.30
CA GLY A 46 12.21 -8.62 7.22
C GLY A 46 11.68 -8.99 5.83
N ARG A 47 10.48 -9.55 5.73
CA ARG A 47 9.79 -9.80 4.46
C ARG A 47 9.28 -8.51 3.83
N THR A 48 9.08 -8.53 2.51
CA THR A 48 8.51 -7.41 1.76
C THR A 48 7.34 -7.87 0.90
N THR A 49 6.28 -7.05 0.84
CA THR A 49 5.14 -7.26 -0.06
C THR A 49 5.10 -6.16 -1.12
N PHE A 50 4.83 -6.56 -2.36
CA PHE A 50 4.77 -5.69 -3.53
C PHE A 50 3.36 -5.76 -4.10
N LEU A 51 2.71 -4.61 -4.25
CA LEU A 51 1.34 -4.52 -4.75
C LEU A 51 1.27 -3.50 -5.87
N LYS A 52 0.72 -3.88 -7.04
CA LYS A 52 0.46 -2.97 -8.15
C LYS A 52 -1.04 -2.83 -8.37
N PHE A 53 -1.51 -1.60 -8.36
CA PHE A 53 -2.89 -1.27 -8.67
C PHE A 53 -3.01 -0.96 -10.16
N HIS A 54 -3.98 -1.59 -10.81
CA HIS A 54 -4.41 -1.28 -12.17
C HIS A 54 -5.66 -0.41 -12.08
N THR A 55 -5.61 0.75 -12.74
CA THR A 55 -6.70 1.72 -12.86
C THR A 55 -7.27 1.68 -14.26
#